data_AF-G3K3F7-F1
#
_entry.id   AF-G3K3F7-F1
#
_cell.length_a   1.000
_cell.length_b   1.000
_cell.length_c   1.000
_cell.angle_alpha   90.00
_cell.angle_beta   90.00
_cell.angle_gamma   90.00
#
_symmetry.space_group_name_H-M   'P 1'
#
loop_
_entity.id
_entity.type
_entity.pdbx_description
1 polymer ?
#
loop_
_entity_poly.entity_id
_entity_poly.type
_entity_poly.pdbx_seq_one_letter_code
_entity_poly.pdbx_strand_id
1 'polypeptide(L)'
;MHGTAALNLPGDFYQTWQAMSHEDLLLDQIRKAPRRVATYLRSQAVQTDGMMAMVDRYGIGSIATATQIRTDHQGSLFLACLRHGGSSVRRWHNGERDFLYASVEVLDRQIRQRADVTAATSGEGVELLVSAAGHCVFGGAGLLALGMDAEGPVRDKLQAAIRTALTRTGRLVADDLGLVITAKPAKVDDGAGLRRVHVRPLSPVSRLSPREAEVAALLTQGLSHKHVARHLGISPATVRNQTSQIYDKLGVHNRATLASVLASASPDRSSPP
;
A
#
# COMPACT_ATOMS: atom_id res chain seq x y z
N MET A 1 -8.34 -3.00 5.68
CA MET A 1 -8.38 -3.07 4.20
C MET A 1 -8.20 -4.53 3.81
N HIS A 2 -9.15 -5.14 3.10
CA HIS A 2 -9.05 -6.56 2.70
C HIS A 2 -8.89 -6.64 1.18
N GLY A 3 -7.76 -7.16 0.71
CA GLY A 3 -7.63 -7.67 -0.65
C GLY A 3 -7.98 -9.15 -0.63
N THR A 4 -9.06 -9.53 -1.32
CA THR A 4 -9.46 -10.93 -1.46
C THR A 4 -9.25 -11.33 -2.91
N ALA A 5 -8.38 -12.31 -3.15
CA ALA A 5 -8.20 -12.92 -4.46
C ALA A 5 -8.77 -14.34 -4.39
N ALA A 6 -9.65 -14.67 -5.33
CA ALA A 6 -10.30 -15.97 -5.40
C ALA A 6 -9.79 -16.71 -6.64
N LEU A 7 -9.23 -17.90 -6.45
CA LEU A 7 -8.75 -18.76 -7.53
C LEU A 7 -9.79 -19.86 -7.76
N ASN A 8 -10.17 -20.11 -9.02
CA ASN A 8 -11.18 -21.11 -9.41
C ASN A 8 -12.57 -20.89 -8.78
N LEU A 9 -12.88 -19.64 -8.41
CA LEU A 9 -14.22 -19.24 -7.98
C LEU A 9 -14.78 -18.19 -8.95
N PRO A 10 -16.10 -18.15 -9.17
CA PRO A 10 -16.72 -17.13 -9.99
C PRO A 10 -16.46 -15.71 -9.46
N GLY A 11 -16.42 -14.73 -10.37
CA GLY A 11 -16.11 -13.34 -10.02
C GLY A 11 -17.11 -12.65 -9.08
N ASP A 12 -18.31 -13.22 -8.92
CA ASP A 12 -19.36 -12.73 -8.02
C ASP A 12 -19.31 -13.35 -6.61
N PHE A 13 -18.36 -14.26 -6.36
CA PHE A 13 -18.26 -15.01 -5.11
C PHE A 13 -18.08 -14.09 -3.91
N TYR A 14 -17.19 -13.10 -4.03
CA TYR A 14 -16.88 -12.18 -2.93
C TYR A 14 -18.10 -11.33 -2.55
N GLN A 15 -18.83 -10.76 -3.51
CA GLN A 15 -20.03 -9.98 -3.21
C GLN A 15 -21.12 -10.85 -2.56
N THR A 16 -21.26 -12.10 -3.02
CA THR A 16 -22.22 -13.05 -2.43
C THR A 16 -21.84 -13.40 -0.99
N TRP A 17 -20.57 -13.71 -0.73
CA TRP A 17 -20.08 -13.93 0.64
C TRP A 17 -20.26 -12.68 1.50
N GLN A 18 -19.92 -11.50 0.98
CA GLN A 18 -20.01 -10.24 1.70
C GLN A 18 -21.45 -9.96 2.17
N ALA A 19 -22.45 -10.22 1.31
CA ALA A 19 -23.86 -10.05 1.64
C ALA A 19 -24.31 -10.94 2.81
N MET A 20 -23.78 -12.16 2.91
CA MET A 20 -24.14 -13.12 3.96
C MET A 20 -23.15 -13.17 5.14
N SER A 21 -22.07 -12.39 5.11
CA SER A 21 -20.94 -12.48 6.05
C SER A 21 -21.30 -12.39 7.55
N HIS A 22 -22.44 -11.80 7.90
CA HIS A 22 -22.96 -11.74 9.26
C HIS A 22 -23.44 -13.11 9.78
N GLU A 23 -23.73 -14.05 8.88
CA GLU A 23 -24.13 -15.43 9.16
C GLU A 23 -22.96 -16.44 9.00
N ASP A 24 -21.73 -15.97 8.81
CA ASP A 24 -20.57 -16.83 8.54
C ASP A 24 -20.08 -17.56 9.81
N LEU A 25 -20.29 -18.87 9.83
CA LEU A 25 -19.88 -19.76 10.91
C LEU A 25 -18.35 -19.93 11.05
N LEU A 26 -17.57 -19.66 10.00
CA LEU A 26 -16.11 -19.70 10.06
C LEU A 26 -15.57 -18.49 10.81
N LEU A 27 -16.19 -17.32 10.65
CA LEU A 27 -15.77 -16.10 11.36
C LEU A 27 -15.93 -16.24 12.88
N ASP A 28 -17.02 -16.86 13.36
CA ASP A 28 -17.21 -17.15 14.77
C ASP A 28 -16.13 -18.10 15.34
N GLN A 29 -15.80 -19.16 14.60
CA GLN A 29 -14.71 -20.09 14.97
C GLN A 29 -13.36 -19.37 15.05
N ILE A 30 -13.05 -18.52 14.07
CA ILE A 30 -11.81 -17.74 14.02
C ILE A 30 -11.72 -16.79 15.23
N ARG A 31 -12.80 -16.10 15.59
CA ARG A 31 -12.82 -15.20 16.75
C ARG A 31 -12.55 -15.94 18.05
N LYS A 32 -13.13 -17.14 18.22
CA LYS A 32 -12.95 -17.97 19.42
C LYS A 32 -11.58 -18.63 19.49
N ALA A 33 -10.98 -18.98 18.35
CA ALA A 33 -9.71 -19.68 18.27
C ALA A 33 -8.85 -19.20 17.07
N PRO A 34 -8.23 -18.00 17.15
CA PRO A 34 -7.57 -17.36 16.01
C PRO A 34 -6.30 -18.06 15.52
N ARG A 35 -5.74 -18.99 16.32
CA ARG A 35 -4.56 -19.80 15.97
C ARG A 35 -4.91 -21.21 15.48
N ARG A 36 -6.14 -21.41 14.98
CA ARG A 36 -6.62 -22.70 14.48
C ARG A 36 -7.30 -22.53 13.12
N VAL A 37 -7.27 -23.60 12.33
CA VAL A 37 -8.05 -23.66 11.09
C VAL A 37 -9.53 -23.82 11.43
N ALA A 38 -10.33 -22.84 11.04
CA ALA A 38 -11.78 -22.92 11.06
C ALA A 38 -12.26 -23.81 9.91
N THR A 39 -13.25 -24.66 10.17
CA THR A 39 -13.77 -25.59 9.16
C THR A 39 -15.27 -25.52 9.09
N TYR A 40 -15.80 -25.67 7.89
CA TYR A 40 -17.22 -25.80 7.62
C TYR A 40 -17.44 -27.02 6.72
N LEU A 41 -18.49 -27.76 7.02
CA LEU A 41 -18.94 -28.89 6.22
C LEU A 41 -20.45 -28.74 5.96
N ARG A 42 -20.87 -28.87 4.71
CA ARG A 42 -22.28 -28.72 4.32
C ARG A 42 -23.22 -29.71 5.04
N SER A 43 -22.70 -30.88 5.41
CA SER A 43 -23.41 -31.93 6.15
C SER A 43 -23.28 -31.83 7.68
N GLN A 44 -22.65 -30.79 8.22
CA GLN A 44 -22.61 -30.59 9.68
C GLN A 44 -23.97 -30.12 10.20
N ALA A 45 -24.24 -30.40 11.49
CA ALA A 45 -25.52 -30.10 12.12
C ALA A 45 -25.82 -28.59 12.25
N VAL A 46 -24.79 -27.78 12.52
CA VAL A 46 -24.93 -26.32 12.68
C VAL A 46 -24.80 -25.64 11.32
N GLN A 47 -25.88 -24.99 10.88
CA GLN A 47 -26.00 -24.30 9.60
C GLN A 47 -26.65 -22.92 9.81
N THR A 48 -26.41 -22.03 8.85
CA THR A 48 -27.15 -20.76 8.70
C THR A 48 -27.69 -20.66 7.28
N ASP A 49 -28.76 -19.89 7.08
CA ASP A 49 -29.41 -19.77 5.77
C ASP A 49 -28.45 -19.16 4.75
N GLY A 50 -27.72 -18.12 5.14
CA GLY A 50 -26.69 -17.48 4.32
C GLY A 50 -25.56 -18.42 3.91
N MET A 51 -25.05 -19.24 4.85
CA MET A 51 -24.01 -20.23 4.54
C MET A 51 -24.53 -21.30 3.59
N MET A 52 -25.71 -21.87 3.84
CA MET A 52 -26.32 -22.88 2.98
C MET A 52 -26.53 -22.34 1.56
N ALA A 53 -27.15 -21.17 1.43
CA ALA A 53 -27.41 -20.54 0.14
C ALA A 53 -26.12 -20.28 -0.64
N MET A 54 -25.07 -19.76 0.01
CA MET A 54 -23.79 -19.53 -0.67
C MET A 54 -23.15 -20.84 -1.13
N VAL A 55 -23.00 -21.83 -0.24
CA VAL A 55 -22.25 -23.04 -0.60
C VAL A 55 -23.01 -23.91 -1.60
N ASP A 56 -24.34 -23.93 -1.54
CA ASP A 56 -25.16 -24.64 -2.52
C ASP A 56 -25.08 -23.96 -3.89
N ARG A 57 -25.14 -22.61 -3.94
CA ARG A 57 -24.96 -21.83 -5.19
C ARG A 57 -23.65 -22.14 -5.91
N TYR A 58 -22.57 -22.33 -5.17
CA TYR A 58 -21.23 -22.57 -5.72
C TYR A 58 -20.79 -24.05 -5.68
N GLY A 59 -21.69 -24.97 -5.30
CA GLY A 59 -21.40 -26.40 -5.23
C GLY A 59 -20.29 -26.78 -4.24
N ILE A 60 -20.10 -26.01 -3.18
CA ILE A 60 -19.06 -26.19 -2.16
C ILE A 60 -19.57 -27.15 -1.08
N GLY A 61 -18.87 -28.26 -0.87
CA GLY A 61 -19.19 -29.22 0.18
C GLY A 61 -18.47 -28.98 1.50
N SER A 62 -17.26 -28.41 1.46
CA SER A 62 -16.52 -28.07 2.67
C SER A 62 -15.56 -26.90 2.46
N ILE A 63 -15.27 -26.18 3.54
CA ILE A 63 -14.34 -25.05 3.58
C ILE A 63 -13.40 -25.23 4.76
N ALA A 64 -12.12 -24.94 4.57
CA ALA A 64 -11.14 -24.77 5.63
C ALA A 64 -10.46 -23.41 5.48
N THR A 65 -10.46 -22.62 6.54
CA THR A 65 -9.90 -21.27 6.54
C THR A 65 -8.88 -21.13 7.66
N ALA A 66 -7.65 -20.77 7.30
CA ALA A 66 -6.63 -20.32 8.24
C ALA A 66 -6.48 -18.81 8.15
N THR A 67 -6.23 -18.16 9.27
CA THR A 67 -5.95 -16.73 9.30
C THR A 67 -4.82 -16.41 10.27
N GLN A 68 -4.09 -15.34 9.95
CA GLN A 68 -3.21 -14.65 10.86
C GLN A 68 -3.83 -13.28 11.15
N ILE A 69 -4.33 -13.09 12.37
CA ILE A 69 -4.88 -11.81 12.84
C ILE A 69 -3.73 -11.01 13.47
N ARG A 70 -3.53 -9.79 12.97
CA ARG A 70 -2.53 -8.86 13.49
C ARG A 70 -3.17 -8.03 14.61
N THR A 71 -2.57 -8.01 15.79
CA THR A 71 -3.09 -7.31 16.97
C THR A 71 -2.82 -5.79 16.93
N ASP A 72 -1.88 -5.37 16.09
CA ASP A 72 -1.38 -4.00 15.95
C ASP A 72 -1.79 -3.32 14.62
N HIS A 73 -2.35 -4.09 13.68
CA HIS A 73 -2.69 -3.61 12.34
C HIS A 73 -3.99 -4.26 11.84
N GLN A 74 -4.90 -3.48 11.27
CA GLN A 74 -6.22 -3.92 10.76
C GLN A 74 -6.18 -4.88 9.54
N GLY A 75 -5.07 -5.57 9.30
CA GLY A 75 -4.89 -6.51 8.20
C GLY A 75 -4.78 -7.94 8.72
N SER A 76 -5.67 -8.81 8.27
CA SER A 76 -5.54 -10.26 8.47
C SER A 76 -5.12 -10.92 7.16
N LEU A 77 -4.03 -11.71 7.17
CA LEU A 77 -3.81 -12.65 6.09
C LEU A 77 -4.74 -13.84 6.32
N PHE A 78 -5.44 -14.29 5.30
CA PHE A 78 -6.19 -15.53 5.37
C PHE A 78 -6.06 -16.31 4.08
N LEU A 79 -6.18 -17.62 4.21
CA LEU A 79 -6.29 -18.53 3.08
C LEU A 79 -7.45 -19.48 3.35
N ALA A 80 -8.38 -19.54 2.40
CA ALA A 80 -9.52 -20.43 2.42
C ALA A 80 -9.38 -21.47 1.31
N CYS A 81 -9.42 -22.75 1.69
CA CYS A 81 -9.47 -23.87 0.76
C CYS A 81 -10.90 -24.41 0.71
N LEU A 82 -11.40 -24.62 -0.50
CA LEU A 82 -12.75 -25.10 -0.74
C LEU A 82 -12.69 -26.47 -1.42
N ARG A 83 -13.62 -27.37 -1.07
CA ARG A 83 -13.83 -28.63 -1.79
C ARG A 83 -15.24 -28.62 -2.37
N HIS A 84 -15.34 -28.87 -3.67
CA HIS A 84 -16.61 -29.02 -4.35
C HIS A 84 -17.16 -30.45 -4.21
N GLY A 85 -18.49 -30.60 -4.30
CA GLY A 85 -19.15 -31.91 -4.26
C GLY A 85 -20.32 -32.04 -3.28
N GLY A 86 -20.83 -30.94 -2.73
CA GLY A 86 -22.00 -30.96 -1.84
C GLY A 86 -21.81 -31.84 -0.58
N SER A 87 -22.84 -32.58 -0.17
CA SER A 87 -22.86 -33.28 1.13
C SER A 87 -21.95 -34.51 1.25
N SER A 88 -21.40 -35.03 0.14
CA SER A 88 -20.56 -36.24 0.11
C SER A 88 -19.06 -35.95 0.32
N VAL A 89 -18.69 -34.67 0.47
CA VAL A 89 -17.30 -34.25 0.62
C VAL A 89 -16.72 -34.68 1.97
N ARG A 90 -15.49 -35.23 1.94
CA ARG A 90 -14.77 -35.65 3.16
C ARG A 90 -14.35 -34.46 4.03
N ARG A 91 -14.26 -34.70 5.33
CA ARG A 91 -13.71 -33.74 6.32
C ARG A 91 -12.24 -33.43 6.06
N TRP A 92 -11.79 -32.29 6.57
CA TRP A 92 -10.38 -31.90 6.59
C TRP A 92 -9.64 -32.66 7.69
N HIS A 93 -8.59 -33.40 7.33
CA HIS A 93 -7.76 -34.13 8.29
C HIS A 93 -6.85 -33.16 9.05
N ASN A 94 -6.38 -33.57 10.23
CA ASN A 94 -5.49 -32.73 11.05
C ASN A 94 -4.24 -32.31 10.28
N GLY A 95 -3.57 -33.22 9.57
CA GLY A 95 -2.40 -32.86 8.75
C GLY A 95 -2.70 -31.83 7.64
N GLU A 96 -3.89 -31.85 7.05
CA GLU A 96 -4.30 -30.86 6.03
C GLU A 96 -4.53 -29.48 6.67
N ARG A 97 -5.09 -29.47 7.88
CA ARG A 97 -5.30 -28.25 8.67
C ARG A 97 -3.97 -27.67 9.15
N ASP A 98 -3.06 -28.52 9.64
CA ASP A 98 -1.74 -28.12 10.09
C ASP A 98 -0.93 -27.54 8.94
N PHE A 99 -0.95 -28.20 7.77
CA PHE A 99 -0.32 -27.68 6.56
C PHE A 99 -0.87 -26.32 6.14
N LEU A 100 -2.20 -26.16 6.12
CA LEU A 100 -2.85 -24.90 5.77
C LEU A 100 -2.48 -23.77 6.74
N TYR A 101 -2.49 -24.05 8.04
CA TYR A 101 -2.09 -23.08 9.06
C TYR A 101 -0.62 -22.68 8.93
N ALA A 102 0.28 -23.67 8.82
CA ALA A 102 1.71 -23.43 8.64
C ALA A 102 1.99 -22.63 7.35
N SER A 103 1.23 -22.87 6.28
CA SER A 103 1.35 -22.12 5.03
C SER A 103 1.02 -20.64 5.23
N VAL A 104 -0.08 -20.32 5.92
CA VAL A 104 -0.43 -18.93 6.25
C VAL A 104 0.63 -18.30 7.14
N GLU A 105 1.16 -19.02 8.13
CA GLU A 105 2.20 -18.52 9.03
C GLU A 105 3.52 -18.22 8.29
N VAL A 106 3.95 -19.13 7.41
CA VAL A 106 5.17 -18.95 6.59
C VAL A 106 4.99 -17.78 5.63
N LEU A 107 3.83 -17.69 4.95
CA LEU A 107 3.52 -16.57 4.06
C LEU A 107 3.52 -15.25 4.82
N ASP A 108 2.86 -15.17 5.97
CA ASP A 108 2.88 -13.97 6.82
C ASP A 108 4.31 -13.59 7.23
N ARG A 109 5.14 -14.56 7.62
CA ARG A 109 6.53 -14.30 8.01
C ARG A 109 7.39 -13.82 6.85
N GLN A 110 7.24 -14.42 5.66
CA GLN A 110 7.94 -14.01 4.44
C GLN A 110 7.51 -12.61 3.99
N ILE A 111 6.19 -12.35 4.06
CA ILE A 111 5.60 -11.05 3.83
C ILE A 111 6.21 -10.01 4.78
N ARG A 112 6.29 -10.31 6.08
CA ARG A 112 6.91 -9.42 7.09
C ARG A 112 8.37 -9.16 6.79
N GLN A 113 9.17 -10.20 6.54
CA GLN A 113 10.58 -10.04 6.22
C GLN A 113 10.81 -9.16 4.98
N ARG A 114 9.99 -9.30 3.94
CA ARG A 114 10.08 -8.44 2.75
C ARG A 114 9.55 -7.03 2.99
N ALA A 115 8.47 -6.89 3.76
CA ALA A 115 7.90 -5.60 4.12
C ALA A 115 8.87 -4.78 5.00
N ASP A 116 9.53 -5.43 5.97
CA ASP A 116 10.54 -4.81 6.83
C ASP A 116 11.77 -4.39 6.01
N VAL A 117 12.19 -5.17 5.02
CA VAL A 117 13.26 -4.78 4.08
C VAL A 117 12.86 -3.59 3.19
N THR A 118 11.57 -3.41 2.88
CA THR A 118 11.08 -2.21 2.17
C THR A 118 10.80 -1.01 3.09
N ALA A 119 10.50 -1.23 4.37
CA ALA A 119 10.32 -0.18 5.37
C ALA A 119 11.65 0.31 5.93
N ALA A 120 12.68 -0.55 5.94
CA ALA A 120 14.03 -0.19 6.32
C ALA A 120 14.73 0.58 5.20
N THR A 121 14.83 1.89 5.42
CA THR A 121 15.95 2.76 5.03
C THR A 121 16.09 3.15 3.56
N SER A 122 15.39 4.22 3.21
CA SER A 122 16.09 5.49 2.98
C SER A 122 15.36 6.57 3.79
N GLY A 123 16.07 7.48 4.45
CA GLY A 123 15.50 8.46 5.39
C GLY A 123 14.54 9.50 4.81
N GLU A 124 13.89 9.20 3.67
CA GLU A 124 13.10 10.12 2.86
C GLU A 124 11.62 9.73 2.73
N GLY A 125 11.13 8.66 3.37
CA GLY A 125 9.72 8.25 3.28
C GLY A 125 9.45 6.77 3.62
N VAL A 126 8.27 6.31 3.25
CA VAL A 126 7.74 4.97 3.51
C VAL A 126 7.28 4.38 2.19
N GLU A 127 7.67 3.13 1.95
CA GLU A 127 7.17 2.39 0.80
C GLU A 127 5.94 1.56 1.17
N LEU A 128 4.88 1.73 0.38
CA LEU A 128 3.61 1.04 0.48
C LEU A 128 3.44 0.10 -0.70
N LEU A 129 2.86 -1.07 -0.43
CA LEU A 129 2.28 -1.90 -1.48
C LEU A 129 0.78 -1.71 -1.46
N VAL A 130 0.21 -1.28 -2.59
CA VAL A 130 -1.21 -0.92 -2.70
C VAL A 130 -1.89 -1.71 -3.81
N SER A 131 -3.16 -2.03 -3.65
CA SER A 131 -3.97 -2.61 -4.74
C SER A 131 -4.31 -1.58 -5.81
N ALA A 132 -4.79 -2.04 -6.97
CA ALA A 132 -5.33 -1.16 -8.02
C ALA A 132 -6.45 -0.22 -7.53
N ALA A 133 -7.21 -0.61 -6.50
CA ALA A 133 -8.24 0.21 -5.87
C ALA A 133 -7.69 1.27 -4.89
N GLY A 134 -6.37 1.30 -4.68
CA GLY A 134 -5.68 2.19 -3.74
C GLY A 134 -5.64 1.67 -2.29
N HIS A 135 -6.00 0.41 -2.06
CA HIS A 135 -5.93 -0.17 -0.71
C HIS A 135 -4.48 -0.51 -0.35
N CYS A 136 -3.95 0.09 0.71
CA CYS A 136 -2.69 -0.29 1.34
C CYS A 136 -2.75 -1.71 1.89
N VAL A 137 -1.87 -2.56 1.38
CA VAL A 137 -1.65 -3.96 1.81
C VAL A 137 -0.45 -4.03 2.75
N PHE A 138 0.61 -3.24 2.50
CA PHE A 138 1.83 -3.18 3.31
C PHE A 138 2.34 -1.75 3.53
N GLY A 139 3.11 -1.54 4.61
CA GLY A 139 3.77 -0.27 4.95
C GLY A 139 3.04 0.59 6.01
N GLY A 140 2.02 0.04 6.67
CA GLY A 140 1.24 0.74 7.71
C GLY A 140 2.07 1.21 8.91
N ALA A 141 3.02 0.40 9.40
CA ALA A 141 3.91 0.81 10.48
C ALA A 141 4.80 2.01 10.12
N GLY A 142 5.23 2.11 8.85
CA GLY A 142 5.95 3.29 8.36
C GLY A 142 5.06 4.53 8.35
N LEU A 143 3.78 4.41 7.97
CA LEU A 143 2.83 5.53 8.04
C LEU A 143 2.66 6.01 9.49
N LEU A 144 2.56 5.10 10.46
CA LEU A 144 2.54 5.45 11.89
C LEU A 144 3.82 6.19 12.30
N ALA A 145 4.98 5.76 11.81
CA ALA A 145 6.25 6.47 12.06
C ALA A 145 6.30 7.87 11.42
N LEU A 146 5.50 8.13 10.38
CA LEU A 146 5.28 9.47 9.83
C LEU A 146 4.21 10.28 10.60
N GLY A 147 3.73 9.79 11.74
CA GLY A 147 2.66 10.41 12.53
C GLY A 147 1.27 10.28 11.91
N MET A 148 1.11 9.42 10.90
CA MET A 148 -0.16 9.17 10.24
C MET A 148 -0.88 8.03 10.95
N ASP A 149 -1.70 8.37 11.95
CA ASP A 149 -2.65 7.41 12.52
C ASP A 149 -3.80 7.23 11.53
N ALA A 150 -3.61 6.27 10.60
CA ALA A 150 -4.41 6.11 9.39
C ALA A 150 -5.76 5.44 9.67
N GLU A 151 -6.51 5.96 10.63
CA GLU A 151 -7.88 5.58 10.94
C GLU A 151 -8.87 6.70 10.58
N GLY A 152 -10.16 6.35 10.46
CA GLY A 152 -11.23 7.32 10.23
C GLY A 152 -11.04 8.21 8.98
N PRO A 153 -11.36 9.51 9.05
CA PRO A 153 -11.32 10.40 7.88
C PRO A 153 -9.94 10.57 7.24
N VAL A 154 -8.85 10.43 8.01
CA VAL A 154 -7.48 10.56 7.50
C VAL A 154 -7.15 9.39 6.56
N ARG A 155 -7.59 8.18 6.91
CA ARG A 155 -7.46 6.98 6.08
C ARG A 155 -8.12 7.17 4.71
N ASP A 156 -9.35 7.68 4.71
CA ASP A 156 -10.16 7.78 3.49
C ASP A 156 -9.56 8.82 2.53
N LYS A 157 -9.03 9.92 3.08
CA LYS A 157 -8.25 10.92 2.32
C LYS A 157 -6.96 10.34 1.75
N LEU A 158 -6.18 9.61 2.55
CA LEU A 158 -4.95 8.98 2.10
C LEU A 158 -5.23 7.98 0.97
N GLN A 159 -6.27 7.16 1.10
CA GLN A 159 -6.68 6.21 0.08
C GLN A 159 -7.09 6.93 -1.22
N ALA A 160 -7.87 8.00 -1.12
CA ALA A 160 -8.24 8.82 -2.28
C ALA A 160 -7.00 9.41 -2.97
N ALA A 161 -6.07 9.95 -2.20
CA ALA A 161 -4.82 10.52 -2.70
C ALA A 161 -3.94 9.46 -3.40
N ILE A 162 -3.80 8.26 -2.80
CA ILE A 162 -3.09 7.13 -3.42
C ILE A 162 -3.74 6.75 -4.74
N ARG A 163 -5.07 6.59 -4.79
CA ARG A 163 -5.80 6.25 -6.02
C ARG A 163 -5.59 7.30 -7.12
N THR A 164 -5.58 8.57 -6.76
CA THR A 164 -5.26 9.66 -7.70
C THR A 164 -3.82 9.55 -8.20
N ALA A 165 -2.84 9.29 -7.32
CA ALA A 165 -1.44 9.13 -7.71
C ALA A 165 -1.22 7.91 -8.64
N LEU A 166 -1.99 6.84 -8.46
CA LEU A 166 -1.93 5.65 -9.31
C LEU A 166 -2.41 5.93 -10.75
N THR A 167 -3.39 6.82 -10.92
CA THR A 167 -4.01 7.12 -12.22
C THR A 167 -3.39 8.32 -12.93
N ARG A 168 -2.92 9.33 -12.18
CA ARG A 168 -2.35 10.57 -12.71
C ARG A 168 -0.85 10.64 -12.46
N THR A 169 -0.07 10.50 -13.54
CA THR A 169 1.35 10.89 -13.65
C THR A 169 2.35 10.27 -12.66
N GLY A 170 1.91 9.40 -11.76
CA GLY A 170 2.77 8.69 -10.81
C GLY A 170 3.29 9.56 -9.65
N ARG A 171 2.89 10.83 -9.53
CA ARG A 171 3.24 11.71 -8.39
C ARG A 171 2.08 12.65 -8.06
N LEU A 172 1.79 12.78 -6.77
CA LEU A 172 0.77 13.67 -6.20
C LEU A 172 1.34 14.37 -4.97
N VAL A 173 1.05 15.67 -4.86
CA VAL A 173 1.26 16.45 -3.63
C VAL A 173 -0.10 16.54 -2.94
N ALA A 174 -0.21 15.99 -1.74
CA ALA A 174 -1.41 16.00 -0.91
C ALA A 174 -1.21 17.00 0.24
N ASP A 175 -1.43 18.28 -0.04
CA ASP A 175 -1.20 19.37 0.93
C ASP A 175 -2.05 19.21 2.20
N ASP A 176 -3.27 18.70 2.09
CA ASP A 176 -4.18 18.47 3.21
C ASP A 176 -3.72 17.35 4.16
N LEU A 177 -2.84 16.48 3.68
CA LEU A 177 -2.19 15.43 4.47
C LEU A 177 -0.74 15.79 4.82
N GLY A 178 -0.19 16.87 4.25
CA GLY A 178 1.23 17.18 4.39
C GLY A 178 2.13 16.08 3.79
N LEU A 179 1.71 15.45 2.68
CA LEU A 179 2.42 14.32 2.08
C LEU A 179 2.71 14.51 0.60
N VAL A 180 3.74 13.80 0.13
CA VAL A 180 4.01 13.55 -1.28
C VAL A 180 3.90 12.05 -1.53
N ILE A 181 3.07 11.69 -2.51
CA ILE A 181 2.77 10.31 -2.88
C ILE A 181 3.30 10.08 -4.29
N THR A 182 4.17 9.10 -4.46
CA THR A 182 4.75 8.75 -5.75
C THR A 182 4.47 7.28 -6.06
N ALA A 183 3.67 7.01 -7.08
CA ALA A 183 3.38 5.66 -7.57
C ALA A 183 4.31 5.31 -8.74
N LYS A 184 5.10 4.25 -8.58
CA LYS A 184 5.86 3.66 -9.70
C LYS A 184 5.09 2.44 -10.22
N PRO A 185 5.03 2.21 -11.54
CA PRO A 185 4.56 0.91 -12.04
C PRO A 185 5.44 -0.19 -11.45
N ALA A 186 4.82 -1.28 -10.97
CA ALA A 186 5.57 -2.43 -10.49
C ALA A 186 6.33 -3.04 -11.67
N LYS A 187 7.64 -3.29 -11.50
CA LYS A 187 8.48 -3.90 -12.55
C LYS A 187 8.15 -5.36 -12.82
N VAL A 188 7.34 -5.97 -11.96
CA VAL A 188 6.92 -7.36 -12.04
C VAL A 188 5.39 -7.34 -12.11
N ASP A 189 4.84 -7.83 -13.22
CA ASP A 189 3.43 -8.18 -13.30
C ASP A 189 3.28 -9.50 -12.53
N ASP A 190 2.90 -9.39 -11.26
CA ASP A 190 2.73 -10.52 -10.34
C ASP A 190 1.34 -11.17 -10.48
N GLY A 191 0.53 -10.72 -11.44
CA GLY A 191 -0.85 -11.17 -11.64
C GLY A 191 -1.82 -10.74 -10.53
N ALA A 192 -1.33 -10.09 -9.46
CA ALA A 192 -2.14 -9.67 -8.31
C ALA A 192 -2.62 -8.21 -8.43
N GLY A 193 -2.13 -7.45 -9.44
CA GLY A 193 -2.53 -6.07 -9.68
C GLY A 193 -2.08 -5.10 -8.58
N LEU A 194 -1.00 -5.44 -7.87
CA LEU A 194 -0.42 -4.61 -6.81
C LEU A 194 0.58 -3.59 -7.38
N ARG A 195 0.68 -2.42 -6.74
CA ARG A 195 1.55 -1.31 -7.14
C ARG A 195 2.36 -0.81 -5.96
N ARG A 196 3.61 -0.40 -6.23
CA ARG A 196 4.48 0.22 -5.23
C ARG A 196 4.25 1.73 -5.20
N VAL A 197 3.98 2.26 -4.01
CA VAL A 197 3.73 3.67 -3.76
C VAL A 197 4.66 4.14 -2.66
N HIS A 198 5.46 5.15 -2.95
CA HIS A 198 6.30 5.81 -1.96
C HIS A 198 5.57 7.03 -1.39
N VAL A 199 5.49 7.12 -0.07
CA VAL A 199 4.84 8.22 0.65
C VAL A 199 5.87 8.88 1.55
N ARG A 200 5.93 10.20 1.52
CA ARG A 200 6.86 10.95 2.36
C ARG A 200 6.28 12.27 2.86
N PRO A 201 6.81 12.83 3.95
CA PRO A 201 6.46 14.17 4.38
C PRO A 201 6.63 15.21 3.27
N LEU A 202 5.73 16.17 3.24
CA LEU A 202 5.82 17.33 2.37
C LEU A 202 6.99 18.21 2.83
N SER A 203 7.92 18.45 1.92
CA SER A 203 8.97 19.44 2.11
C SER A 203 8.73 20.63 1.17
N PRO A 204 9.22 21.84 1.49
CA PRO A 204 9.07 23.01 0.60
C PRO A 204 9.50 22.74 -0.84
N VAL A 205 10.62 22.02 -1.02
CA VAL A 205 11.18 21.61 -2.31
C VAL A 205 10.22 20.73 -3.12
N SER A 206 9.30 20.03 -2.46
CA SER A 206 8.32 19.17 -3.12
C SER A 206 7.31 19.91 -3.99
N ARG A 207 7.16 21.23 -3.78
CA ARG A 207 6.27 22.12 -4.54
C ARG A 207 6.90 22.63 -5.83
N LEU A 208 8.20 22.41 -6.03
CA LEU A 208 8.86 22.75 -7.28
C LEU A 208 8.44 21.76 -8.37
N SER A 209 8.16 22.29 -9.55
CA SER A 209 8.08 21.50 -10.77
C SER A 209 9.43 20.86 -11.10
N PRO A 210 9.48 19.81 -11.93
CA PRO A 210 10.75 19.19 -12.32
C PRO A 210 11.76 20.20 -12.88
N ARG A 211 11.28 21.15 -13.69
CA ARG A 211 12.12 22.18 -14.30
C ARG A 211 12.62 23.22 -13.30
N GLU A 212 11.77 23.63 -12.36
CA GLU A 212 12.16 24.53 -11.29
C GLU A 212 13.19 23.88 -10.35
N ALA A 213 13.02 22.59 -10.04
CA ALA A 213 13.98 21.84 -9.24
C ALA A 213 15.36 21.75 -9.93
N GLU A 214 15.38 21.53 -11.25
CA GLU A 214 16.61 21.52 -12.06
C GLU A 214 17.31 22.89 -12.07
N VAL A 215 16.56 23.98 -12.29
CA VAL A 215 17.09 25.35 -12.17
C VAL A 215 17.65 25.59 -10.76
N ALA A 216 16.90 25.26 -9.72
CA ALA A 216 17.32 25.45 -8.34
C ALA A 216 18.61 24.67 -8.02
N ALA A 217 18.75 23.44 -8.50
CA ALA A 217 19.95 22.62 -8.33
C ALA A 217 21.18 23.21 -9.04
N LEU A 218 21.04 23.70 -10.28
CA LEU A 218 22.15 24.36 -10.98
C LEU A 218 22.53 25.69 -10.30
N LEU A 219 21.54 26.40 -9.77
CA LEU A 219 21.78 27.59 -8.96
C LEU A 219 22.48 27.25 -7.64
N THR A 220 22.28 26.11 -6.98
CA THR A 220 23.06 25.83 -5.76
C THR A 220 24.51 25.43 -6.05
N GLN A 221 24.82 24.99 -7.26
CA GLN A 221 26.17 24.63 -7.71
C GLN A 221 27.09 25.81 -8.07
N GLY A 222 26.65 27.06 -7.87
CA GLY A 222 27.47 28.24 -8.19
C GLY A 222 27.30 28.81 -9.62
N LEU A 223 26.53 28.15 -10.51
CA LEU A 223 26.30 28.63 -11.88
C LEU A 223 25.53 29.98 -11.92
N SER A 224 25.93 30.88 -12.83
CA SER A 224 25.18 32.12 -13.08
C SER A 224 23.92 31.85 -13.89
N HIS A 225 22.94 32.77 -13.89
CA HIS A 225 21.73 32.65 -14.73
C HIS A 225 22.06 32.41 -16.21
N LYS A 226 23.16 32.99 -16.71
CA LYS A 226 23.62 32.80 -18.10
C LYS A 226 24.15 31.39 -18.34
N HIS A 227 24.87 30.82 -17.38
CA HIS A 227 25.34 29.43 -17.47
C HIS A 227 24.21 28.42 -17.34
N VAL A 228 23.28 28.64 -16.41
CA VAL A 228 22.06 27.83 -16.29
C VAL A 228 21.25 27.88 -17.59
N ALA A 229 21.03 29.08 -18.14
CA ALA A 229 20.32 29.28 -19.40
C ALA A 229 20.96 28.49 -20.56
N ARG A 230 22.29 28.56 -20.69
CA ARG A 230 23.04 27.80 -21.68
C ARG A 230 22.92 26.29 -21.46
N HIS A 231 23.04 25.82 -20.22
CA HIS A 231 22.92 24.41 -19.88
C HIS A 231 21.52 23.85 -20.22
N LEU A 232 20.50 24.67 -20.00
CA LEU A 232 19.10 24.32 -20.13
C LEU A 232 18.49 24.62 -21.50
N GLY A 233 19.23 25.28 -22.40
CA GLY A 233 18.74 25.67 -23.73
C GLY A 233 17.62 26.72 -23.72
N ILE A 234 17.59 27.60 -22.72
CA ILE A 234 16.56 28.64 -22.54
C ILE A 234 17.18 30.03 -22.39
N SER A 235 16.38 31.10 -22.39
CA SER A 235 16.90 32.45 -22.24
C SER A 235 17.31 32.77 -20.78
N PRO A 236 18.32 33.63 -20.54
CA PRO A 236 18.66 34.10 -19.19
C PRO A 236 17.50 34.81 -18.48
N ALA A 237 16.62 35.49 -19.23
CA ALA A 237 15.41 36.11 -18.69
C ALA A 237 14.43 35.06 -18.17
N THR A 238 14.27 33.95 -18.90
CA THR A 238 13.44 32.82 -18.47
C THR A 238 13.98 32.20 -17.17
N VAL A 239 15.30 32.02 -17.06
CA VAL A 239 15.93 31.54 -15.81
C VAL A 239 15.64 32.51 -14.66
N ARG A 240 15.79 33.83 -14.87
CA ARG A 240 15.52 34.83 -13.82
C ARG A 240 14.07 34.80 -13.34
N ASN A 241 13.12 34.64 -14.26
CA ASN A 241 11.70 34.51 -13.93
C ASN A 241 11.45 33.21 -13.14
N GLN A 242 12.02 32.09 -13.57
CA GLN A 242 11.92 30.82 -12.83
C GLN A 242 12.57 30.92 -11.44
N THR A 243 13.73 31.57 -11.30
CA THR A 243 14.36 31.82 -9.99
C THR A 243 13.44 32.59 -9.06
N SER A 244 12.75 33.61 -9.56
CA SER A 244 11.80 34.41 -8.77
C SER A 244 10.62 33.55 -8.29
N GLN A 245 10.04 32.74 -9.19
CA GLN A 245 8.97 31.81 -8.82
C GLN A 245 9.43 30.74 -7.83
N ILE A 246 10.66 30.25 -7.95
CA ILE A 246 11.27 29.31 -6.99
C ILE A 246 11.39 29.97 -5.61
N TYR A 247 11.88 31.21 -5.56
CA TYR A 247 12.02 31.98 -4.33
C TYR A 247 10.67 32.18 -3.64
N ASP A 248 9.65 32.58 -4.41
CA ASP A 248 8.29 32.76 -3.90
C ASP A 248 7.70 31.43 -3.38
N LYS A 249 7.86 30.34 -4.14
CA LYS A 249 7.34 29.00 -3.75
C LYS A 249 7.99 28.45 -2.49
N LEU A 250 9.27 28.75 -2.28
CA LEU A 250 10.04 28.24 -1.15
C LEU A 250 10.10 29.22 0.03
N GLY A 251 9.59 30.45 -0.13
CA GLY A 251 9.68 31.50 0.90
C GLY A 251 11.13 31.91 1.19
N VAL A 252 12.02 31.84 0.19
CA VAL A 252 13.43 32.22 0.32
C VAL A 252 13.72 33.47 -0.48
N HIS A 253 14.72 34.25 -0.07
CA HIS A 253 15.02 35.54 -0.71
C HIS A 253 16.41 35.59 -1.34
N ASN A 254 17.25 34.57 -1.09
CA ASN A 254 18.59 34.52 -1.65
C ASN A 254 19.07 33.10 -1.89
N ARG A 255 20.17 33.03 -2.65
CA ARG A 255 20.81 31.78 -3.07
C ARG A 255 21.32 30.93 -1.89
N ALA A 256 21.78 31.55 -0.80
CA ALA A 256 22.28 30.84 0.37
C ALA A 256 21.12 30.14 1.11
N THR A 257 20.01 30.85 1.32
CA THR A 257 18.78 30.27 1.89
C THR A 257 18.20 29.18 0.99
N LEU A 258 18.23 29.35 -0.34
CA LEU A 258 17.85 28.30 -1.29
C LEU A 258 18.71 27.04 -1.12
N ALA A 259 20.03 27.21 -0.98
CA ALA A 259 20.95 26.09 -0.78
C ALA A 259 20.69 25.35 0.54
N SER A 260 20.40 26.07 1.63
CA SER A 260 20.04 25.49 2.92
C SER A 260 18.72 24.70 2.86
N VAL A 261 17.70 25.24 2.20
CA VAL A 261 16.40 24.55 2.00
C VAL A 261 16.54 23.30 1.14
N LEU A 262 17.38 23.33 0.09
CA LEU A 262 17.64 22.15 -0.73
C LEU A 262 18.47 21.09 -0.01
N ALA A 263 19.46 21.49 0.79
CA ALA A 263 20.30 20.57 1.56
C ALA A 263 19.51 19.87 2.67
N SER A 264 18.62 20.59 3.36
CA SER A 264 17.73 19.99 4.38
C SER A 264 16.68 19.04 3.77
N ALA A 265 16.40 19.16 2.47
CA ALA A 265 15.49 18.27 1.75
C ALA A 265 16.17 17.03 1.14
N SER A 266 17.50 16.96 1.12
CA SER A 266 18.29 15.82 0.64
C SER A 266 19.22 15.33 1.76
N PRO A 267 18.83 14.32 2.56
CA PRO A 267 19.65 13.83 3.67
C PRO A 267 20.95 13.13 3.23
N ASP A 268 21.18 12.93 1.93
CA ASP A 268 22.29 12.14 1.42
C ASP A 268 23.39 13.01 0.76
N ARG A 269 24.28 13.56 1.59
CA ARG A 269 25.63 13.98 1.21
C ARG A 269 26.62 13.73 2.36
N SER A 270 27.02 12.48 2.53
CA SER A 270 28.26 12.10 3.23
C SER A 270 28.69 10.71 2.74
N SER A 271 29.85 10.44 2.14
CA SER A 271 31.07 11.22 1.83
C SER A 271 31.90 10.43 0.78
N PRO A 272 32.84 11.06 0.05
CA PRO A 272 33.83 10.36 -0.76
C PRO A 272 35.06 9.92 0.07
N PRO A 273 35.86 8.96 -0.41
CA PRO A 273 37.32 9.05 -0.39
C PRO A 273 37.88 9.54 -1.73
#